data_AF-A0A0D2P832-F1
#
_entry.id   AF-A0A0D2P832-F1
#
_cell.length_a   1.000
_cell.length_b   1.000
_cell.length_c   1.000
_cell.angle_alpha   90.00
_cell.angle_beta   90.00
_cell.angle_gamma   90.00
#
_symmetry.space_group_name_H-M   'P 1'
#
loop_
_entity.id
_entity.type
_entity.pdbx_description
1 polymer ?
#
loop_
_entity_poly.entity_id
_entity_poly.type
_entity_poly.pdbx_seq_one_letter_code
_entity_poly.pdbx_strand_id
1 'polypeptide(L)'
;AHVELAERMKQRATGSAPALCDRVAYVITKSIKGPAAWGKSEHPLYALENMPIDTKYCLGYQVSKPLLRIFEPILGNKAAPLCECIFSCLLYLSKCRFASTATPTVGGLTKFTVKTVACLVCSAPMHGKELCKRSFLKFHGGLNDYIQLTPCENCKPRMPELYQNQISTTSAPQARFSWLWTQCQRCQGSLHQDGLCTSKDSSIFCMRKEAQKDVEDANKVLERFDGDDWQSAVQPTRWK
;
A
#
# COMPACT_ATOMS: atom_id res chain seq x y z
N ALA A 1 -25.54 -2.20 -7.21
CA ALA A 1 -24.21 -2.02 -6.56
C ALA A 1 -24.35 -1.19 -5.30
N HIS A 2 -24.73 0.09 -5.40
CA HIS A 2 -24.93 0.95 -4.23
C HIS A 2 -26.02 0.44 -3.26
N VAL A 3 -27.12 -0.13 -3.77
CA VAL A 3 -28.18 -0.75 -2.93
C VAL A 3 -27.63 -1.91 -2.09
N GLU A 4 -26.98 -2.87 -2.73
CA GLU A 4 -26.32 -4.01 -2.07
C GLU A 4 -25.27 -3.56 -1.03
N LEU A 5 -24.53 -2.50 -1.35
CA LEU A 5 -23.56 -1.94 -0.40
C LEU A 5 -24.26 -1.31 0.81
N ALA A 6 -25.35 -0.57 0.61
CA ALA A 6 -26.11 0.03 1.70
C ALA A 6 -26.65 -1.04 2.66
N GLU A 7 -27.16 -2.16 2.13
CA GLU A 7 -27.60 -3.29 2.94
C GLU A 7 -26.45 -3.94 3.71
N ARG A 8 -25.29 -4.16 3.08
CA ARG A 8 -24.09 -4.65 3.76
C ARG A 8 -23.57 -3.68 4.83
N MET A 9 -23.65 -2.37 4.60
CA MET A 9 -23.30 -1.35 5.60
C MET A 9 -24.25 -1.42 6.80
N LYS A 10 -25.55 -1.64 6.56
CA LYS A 10 -26.56 -1.81 7.61
C LYS A 10 -26.31 -3.06 8.46
N GLN A 11 -25.91 -4.17 7.84
CA GLN A 11 -25.55 -5.41 8.54
C GLN A 11 -24.31 -5.25 9.43
N ARG A 12 -23.34 -4.42 9.02
CA ARG A 12 -22.11 -4.18 9.79
C ARG A 12 -22.32 -3.24 10.96
N ALA A 13 -23.11 -2.18 10.78
CA ALA A 13 -23.39 -1.21 11.84
C ALA A 13 -24.78 -0.59 11.64
N THR A 14 -25.68 -0.90 12.57
CA THR A 14 -27.13 -0.57 12.51
C THR A 14 -27.44 0.93 12.48
N GLY A 15 -26.46 1.79 12.77
CA GLY A 15 -26.61 3.26 12.80
C GLY A 15 -25.83 4.03 11.73
N SER A 16 -25.03 3.37 10.88
CA SER A 16 -24.22 4.05 9.85
C SER A 16 -24.75 3.84 8.42
N ALA A 17 -25.94 3.25 8.30
CA ALA A 17 -26.53 2.96 7.00
C ALA A 17 -27.10 4.25 6.37
N PRO A 18 -26.91 4.46 5.06
CA PRO A 18 -27.48 5.59 4.34
C PRO A 18 -29.02 5.49 4.33
N ALA A 19 -29.69 6.63 4.43
CA ALA A 19 -31.14 6.71 4.40
C ALA A 19 -31.68 6.64 2.95
N LEU A 20 -33.01 6.55 2.83
CA LEU A 20 -33.66 6.69 1.52
C LEU A 20 -33.31 8.06 0.93
N CYS A 21 -32.95 8.07 -0.37
CA CYS A 21 -32.49 9.23 -1.13
C CYS A 21 -31.06 9.73 -0.84
N ASP A 22 -30.29 9.10 0.05
CA ASP A 22 -28.88 9.45 0.24
C ASP A 22 -27.99 8.88 -0.88
N ARG A 23 -26.95 9.64 -1.24
CA ARG A 23 -25.92 9.18 -2.18
C ARG A 23 -24.91 8.29 -1.45
N VAL A 24 -24.73 7.07 -1.95
CA VAL A 24 -23.80 6.10 -1.37
C VAL A 24 -22.51 6.03 -2.19
N ALA A 25 -21.40 6.46 -1.60
CA ALA A 25 -20.08 6.35 -2.21
C ALA A 25 -19.57 4.90 -2.16
N TYR A 26 -19.00 4.42 -3.27
CA TYR A 26 -18.42 3.08 -3.35
C TYR A 26 -17.20 3.03 -4.28
N VAL A 27 -16.31 2.09 -4.00
CA VAL A 27 -15.18 1.69 -4.84
C VAL A 27 -15.30 0.23 -5.22
N ILE A 28 -14.67 -0.18 -6.33
CA ILE A 28 -14.66 -1.57 -6.79
C ILE A 28 -13.37 -2.25 -6.34
N THR A 29 -13.50 -3.30 -5.53
CA THR A 29 -12.39 -4.06 -4.97
C THR A 29 -12.08 -5.31 -5.79
N LYS A 30 -10.86 -5.83 -5.66
CA LYS A 30 -10.48 -7.12 -6.26
C LYS A 30 -11.17 -8.23 -5.47
N SER A 31 -11.70 -9.21 -6.20
CA SER A 31 -12.31 -10.41 -5.62
C SER A 31 -11.85 -11.66 -6.37
N ILE A 32 -11.92 -12.81 -5.68
CA ILE A 32 -11.48 -14.13 -6.13
C ILE A 32 -12.50 -14.67 -7.15
N LYS A 33 -12.35 -14.24 -8.42
CA LYS A 33 -13.11 -14.63 -9.63
C LYS A 33 -14.63 -14.41 -9.63
N GLY A 34 -15.10 -13.58 -10.57
CA GLY A 34 -16.45 -13.66 -11.11
C GLY A 34 -17.65 -13.08 -10.36
N PRO A 35 -17.56 -12.40 -9.18
CA PRO A 35 -18.75 -11.74 -8.67
C PRO A 35 -19.09 -10.58 -9.60
N ALA A 36 -20.39 -10.44 -9.89
CA ALA A 36 -20.91 -9.30 -10.62
C ALA A 36 -20.50 -7.99 -9.94
N ALA A 37 -20.45 -6.90 -10.70
CA ALA A 37 -19.91 -5.62 -10.23
C ALA A 37 -20.56 -5.10 -8.93
N TRP A 38 -21.79 -5.52 -8.65
CA TRP A 38 -22.48 -5.19 -7.40
C TRP A 38 -21.84 -5.85 -6.16
N GLY A 39 -21.38 -7.10 -6.25
CA GLY A 39 -20.75 -7.82 -5.12
C GLY A 39 -19.31 -7.37 -4.83
N LYS A 40 -18.68 -6.67 -5.78
CA LYS A 40 -17.33 -6.09 -5.62
C LYS A 40 -17.33 -4.66 -5.06
N SER A 41 -18.50 -4.07 -4.88
CA SER A 41 -18.60 -2.70 -4.37
C SER A 41 -18.31 -2.66 -2.88
N GLU A 42 -17.55 -1.68 -2.42
CA GLU A 42 -17.21 -1.52 -1.01
C GLU A 42 -17.10 -0.04 -0.65
N HIS A 43 -17.33 0.30 0.61
CA HIS A 43 -17.22 1.69 1.07
C HIS A 43 -15.74 2.12 1.07
N PRO A 44 -15.37 3.33 0.60
CA PRO A 44 -13.96 3.75 0.45
C PRO A 44 -13.12 3.58 1.71
N LEU A 45 -13.68 3.92 2.88
CA LEU A 45 -12.97 3.80 4.16
C LEU A 45 -12.69 2.35 4.54
N TYR A 46 -13.64 1.46 4.28
CA TYR A 46 -13.47 0.04 4.57
C TYR A 46 -12.49 -0.61 3.59
N ALA A 47 -12.54 -0.20 2.32
CA ALA A 47 -11.62 -0.67 1.29
C ALA A 47 -10.17 -0.27 1.61
N LEU A 48 -9.92 0.97 2.04
CA LEU A 48 -8.59 1.45 2.44
C LEU A 48 -7.95 0.58 3.53
N GLU A 49 -8.76 -0.07 4.38
CA GLU A 49 -8.28 -0.91 5.47
C GLU A 49 -8.13 -2.38 5.10
N ASN A 50 -9.07 -2.92 4.34
CA ASN A 50 -9.25 -4.37 4.28
C ASN A 50 -9.11 -4.97 2.89
N MET A 51 -9.28 -4.18 1.81
CA MET A 51 -9.42 -4.73 0.47
C MET A 51 -8.65 -3.95 -0.60
N PRO A 52 -7.87 -4.64 -1.46
CA PRO A 52 -7.20 -3.98 -2.58
C PRO A 52 -8.18 -3.55 -3.69
N ILE A 53 -7.89 -2.42 -4.33
CA ILE A 53 -8.69 -1.84 -5.43
C ILE A 53 -8.48 -2.60 -6.74
N ASP A 54 -9.55 -2.80 -7.52
CA ASP A 54 -9.48 -3.43 -8.86
C ASP A 54 -9.06 -2.42 -9.93
N THR A 55 -7.75 -2.21 -10.06
CA THR A 55 -7.14 -1.32 -11.06
C THR A 55 -7.51 -1.70 -12.49
N LYS A 56 -7.71 -2.99 -12.79
CA LYS A 56 -8.12 -3.44 -14.13
C LYS A 56 -9.54 -2.97 -14.46
N TYR A 57 -10.44 -3.05 -13.48
CA TYR A 57 -11.81 -2.55 -13.65
C TYR A 57 -11.83 -1.02 -13.84
N CYS A 58 -11.10 -0.27 -13.00
CA CYS A 58 -11.05 1.19 -13.09
C CYS A 58 -10.50 1.65 -14.44
N LEU A 59 -9.34 1.14 -14.85
CA LEU A 59 -8.73 1.53 -16.12
C LEU A 59 -9.62 1.10 -17.31
N GLY A 60 -10.21 -0.10 -17.26
CA GLY A 60 -10.91 -0.71 -18.40
C GLY A 60 -12.36 -0.25 -18.60
N TYR A 61 -13.04 0.19 -17.54
CA TYR A 61 -14.44 0.65 -17.65
C TYR A 61 -14.63 2.14 -17.39
N GLN A 62 -13.83 2.74 -16.51
CA GLN A 62 -13.99 4.15 -16.11
C GLN A 62 -13.11 5.09 -16.94
N VAL A 63 -11.88 4.70 -17.26
CA VAL A 63 -10.92 5.59 -17.94
C VAL A 63 -10.89 5.37 -19.45
N SER A 64 -10.80 4.11 -19.92
CA SER A 64 -10.65 3.81 -21.35
C SER A 64 -11.83 4.31 -22.20
N LYS A 65 -13.09 4.09 -21.77
CA LYS A 65 -14.27 4.42 -22.57
C LYS A 65 -14.45 5.91 -22.80
N PRO A 66 -14.33 6.80 -21.79
CA PRO A 66 -14.34 8.24 -22.03
C PRO A 66 -13.19 8.70 -22.93
N LEU A 67 -11.98 8.15 -22.76
CA LEU A 67 -10.84 8.52 -23.60
C LEU A 67 -11.06 8.14 -25.06
N LEU A 68 -11.58 6.93 -25.32
CA LEU A 68 -11.96 6.51 -26.67
C LEU A 68 -12.94 7.49 -27.31
N ARG A 69 -14.00 7.90 -26.59
CA ARG A 69 -14.97 8.88 -27.10
C ARG A 69 -14.37 10.25 -27.43
N ILE A 70 -13.36 10.69 -26.68
CA ILE A 70 -12.69 11.98 -26.92
C ILE A 70 -11.74 11.89 -28.12
N PHE A 71 -11.02 10.78 -28.25
CA PHE A 71 -9.96 10.62 -29.26
C PHE A 71 -10.43 10.01 -30.58
N GLU A 72 -11.56 9.31 -30.60
CA GLU A 72 -12.14 8.72 -31.81
C GLU A 72 -12.42 9.76 -32.92
N PRO A 73 -12.99 10.96 -32.64
CA PRO A 73 -13.16 11.99 -33.66
C PRO A 73 -11.86 12.55 -34.23
N ILE A 74 -10.75 12.46 -33.48
CA ILE A 74 -9.45 13.06 -33.86
C ILE A 74 -8.60 12.04 -34.63
N LEU A 75 -8.56 10.80 -34.14
CA LEU A 75 -7.66 9.74 -34.62
C LEU A 75 -8.36 8.70 -35.50
N GLY A 76 -9.70 8.73 -35.59
CA GLY A 76 -10.51 7.76 -36.32
C GLY A 76 -10.22 6.33 -35.87
N ASN A 77 -10.07 5.42 -36.84
CA ASN A 77 -9.83 3.98 -36.61
C ASN A 77 -8.52 3.67 -35.83
N LYS A 78 -7.62 4.64 -35.65
CA LYS A 78 -6.38 4.47 -34.88
C LYS A 78 -6.57 4.68 -33.38
N ALA A 79 -7.69 5.25 -32.95
CA ALA A 79 -7.95 5.55 -31.53
C ALA A 79 -8.04 4.28 -30.67
N ALA A 80 -8.76 3.25 -31.16
CA ALA A 80 -8.92 1.98 -30.47
C ALA A 80 -7.59 1.23 -30.23
N PRO A 81 -6.76 0.95 -31.25
CA PRO A 81 -5.49 0.25 -31.04
C PRO A 81 -4.49 1.07 -30.23
N LEU A 82 -4.48 2.41 -30.34
CA LEU A 82 -3.63 3.26 -29.52
C LEU A 82 -4.05 3.24 -28.05
N CYS A 83 -5.35 3.33 -27.76
CA CYS A 83 -5.84 3.27 -26.39
C CYS A 83 -5.61 1.89 -25.77
N GLU A 84 -5.75 0.80 -26.54
CA GLU A 84 -5.39 -0.54 -26.08
C GLU A 84 -3.89 -0.70 -25.86
N CYS A 85 -3.04 -0.13 -26.72
CA CYS A 85 -1.60 -0.08 -26.50
C CYS A 85 -1.24 0.71 -25.24
N ILE A 86 -1.84 1.88 -25.02
CA ILE A 86 -1.62 2.69 -23.81
C ILE A 86 -2.11 1.93 -22.58
N PHE A 87 -3.26 1.27 -22.66
CA PHE A 87 -3.82 0.46 -21.58
C PHE A 87 -2.96 -0.76 -21.26
N SER A 88 -2.48 -1.46 -22.28
CA SER A 88 -1.53 -2.56 -22.16
C SER A 88 -0.22 -2.05 -21.56
N CYS A 89 0.34 -0.94 -22.06
CA CYS A 89 1.53 -0.31 -21.49
C CYS A 89 1.32 0.09 -20.03
N LEU A 90 0.18 0.68 -19.63
CA LEU A 90 -0.11 1.01 -18.23
C LEU A 90 -0.20 -0.25 -17.35
N LEU A 91 -0.81 -1.32 -17.86
CA LEU A 91 -0.91 -2.60 -17.16
C LEU A 91 0.42 -3.37 -17.11
N TYR A 92 1.23 -3.30 -18.15
CA TYR A 92 2.52 -4.00 -18.25
C TYR A 92 3.67 -3.21 -17.61
N LEU A 93 3.68 -1.87 -17.66
CA LEU A 93 4.61 -1.06 -16.85
C LEU A 93 4.40 -1.33 -15.36
N SER A 94 3.18 -1.61 -14.92
CA SER A 94 2.95 -1.99 -13.52
C SER A 94 3.55 -3.35 -13.14
N LYS A 95 3.94 -4.21 -14.10
CA LYS A 95 4.77 -5.41 -13.86
C LYS A 95 6.27 -5.12 -13.86
N CYS A 96 6.71 -3.94 -14.33
CA CYS A 96 8.09 -3.49 -14.29
C CYS A 96 8.22 -2.37 -13.24
N ARG A 97 8.37 -2.79 -11.96
CA ARG A 97 8.44 -1.99 -10.72
C ARG A 97 7.06 -1.52 -10.20
N PHE A 98 6.67 -2.06 -9.05
CA PHE A 98 5.56 -1.62 -8.17
C PHE A 98 4.12 -2.15 -8.40
N ALA A 99 3.92 -3.33 -8.99
CA ALA A 99 2.69 -4.10 -8.66
C ALA A 99 2.85 -4.76 -7.30
N SER A 100 2.69 -3.98 -6.23
CA SER A 100 2.26 -4.53 -4.95
C SER A 100 0.83 -5.03 -5.15
N THR A 101 0.67 -6.29 -5.56
CA THR A 101 -0.57 -7.00 -5.27
C THR A 101 -0.59 -7.23 -3.77
N ALA A 102 -1.03 -6.19 -3.04
CA ALA A 102 -1.36 -6.31 -1.63
C ALA A 102 -2.38 -7.45 -1.51
N THR A 103 -1.96 -8.54 -0.88
CA THR A 103 -2.87 -9.61 -0.49
C THR A 103 -3.78 -9.05 0.61
N PRO A 104 -5.08 -9.40 0.60
CA PRO A 104 -5.99 -8.91 1.62
C PRO A 104 -5.48 -9.33 3.02
N THR A 105 -5.36 -8.37 3.94
CA THR A 105 -4.92 -8.61 5.32
C THR A 105 -5.86 -9.56 6.07
N VAL A 106 -7.11 -9.64 5.64
CA VAL A 106 -8.18 -10.40 6.29
C VAL A 106 -8.79 -11.42 5.32
N GLY A 107 -8.60 -12.71 5.61
CA GLY A 107 -9.21 -13.83 4.89
C GLY A 107 -9.02 -15.15 5.65
N GLY A 108 -9.92 -16.12 5.46
CA GLY A 108 -9.82 -17.42 6.15
C GLY A 108 -8.53 -18.19 5.84
N LEU A 109 -8.01 -18.03 4.61
CA LEU A 109 -6.77 -18.66 4.15
C LEU A 109 -5.51 -17.93 4.62
N THR A 110 -5.58 -16.61 4.84
CA THR A 110 -4.39 -15.80 5.20
C THR A 110 -3.93 -16.04 6.64
N LYS A 111 -4.81 -16.55 7.51
CA LYS A 111 -4.47 -16.94 8.90
C LYS A 111 -3.51 -18.14 8.98
N PHE A 112 -3.50 -19.00 7.97
CA PHE A 112 -2.62 -20.18 7.91
C PHE A 112 -1.40 -19.98 7.02
N THR A 113 -1.25 -18.78 6.44
CA THR A 113 -0.11 -18.47 5.57
C THR A 113 1.08 -18.05 6.43
N VAL A 114 2.11 -18.90 6.47
CA VAL A 114 3.40 -18.55 7.08
C VAL A 114 4.10 -17.52 6.19
N LYS A 115 4.44 -16.36 6.73
CA LYS A 115 5.21 -15.34 6.01
C LYS A 115 6.65 -15.81 5.87
N THR A 116 7.08 -16.14 4.66
CA THR A 116 8.49 -16.37 4.34
C THR A 116 9.16 -15.04 4.02
N VAL A 117 10.30 -14.77 4.68
CA VAL A 117 11.11 -13.57 4.40
C VAL A 117 11.94 -13.84 3.16
N ALA A 118 11.96 -12.89 2.22
CA ALA A 118 12.77 -12.96 1.02
C ALA A 118 13.83 -11.84 1.04
N CYS A 119 14.99 -12.10 0.42
CA CYS A 119 16.04 -11.10 0.26
C CYS A 119 15.54 -9.92 -0.58
N LEU A 120 15.83 -8.68 -0.14
CA LEU A 120 15.37 -7.44 -0.80
C LEU A 120 15.88 -7.27 -2.24
N VAL A 121 16.97 -7.95 -2.62
CA VAL A 121 17.59 -7.82 -3.95
C VAL A 121 17.23 -8.98 -4.86
N CYS A 122 17.57 -10.20 -4.46
CA CYS A 122 17.39 -11.38 -5.30
C CYS A 122 16.02 -12.04 -5.14
N SER A 123 15.18 -11.55 -4.21
CA SER A 123 13.88 -12.17 -3.88
C SER A 123 13.97 -13.65 -3.52
N ALA A 124 15.16 -14.15 -3.20
CA ALA A 124 15.37 -15.52 -2.79
C ALA A 124 14.70 -15.76 -1.42
N PRO A 125 13.89 -16.83 -1.27
CA PRO A 125 13.25 -17.16 -0.01
C PRO A 125 14.30 -17.64 1.00
N MET A 126 14.32 -17.04 2.18
CA MET A 126 15.26 -17.40 3.24
C MET A 126 14.65 -18.49 4.14
N HIS A 127 15.44 -19.53 4.43
CA HIS A 127 15.06 -20.64 5.31
C HIS A 127 15.92 -20.64 6.58
N GLY A 128 15.41 -21.26 7.66
CA GLY A 128 15.78 -21.12 9.08
C GLY A 128 17.25 -21.19 9.54
N LYS A 129 18.25 -21.26 8.65
CA LYS A 129 19.68 -21.10 8.97
C LYS A 129 20.26 -19.74 8.55
N GLU A 130 19.63 -19.04 7.61
CA GLU A 130 19.98 -17.67 7.20
C GLU A 130 19.22 -16.59 8.01
N LEU A 131 18.26 -17.00 8.84
CA LEU A 131 17.67 -16.21 9.92
C LEU A 131 18.61 -16.32 11.13
N CYS A 132 19.31 -15.26 11.49
CA CYS A 132 20.48 -15.36 12.37
C CYS A 132 20.15 -15.96 13.75
N LYS A 133 21.02 -16.89 14.16
CA LYS A 133 21.35 -17.13 15.57
C LYS A 133 22.32 -16.03 16.04
N ARG A 134 21.84 -14.82 16.34
CA ARG A 134 22.55 -13.92 17.28
C ARG A 134 21.80 -13.98 18.60
N SER A 135 22.16 -14.99 19.37
CA SER A 135 22.03 -14.99 20.82
C SER A 135 22.58 -13.68 21.39
N PHE A 136 21.86 -13.13 22.37
CA PHE A 136 22.09 -11.86 23.08
C PHE A 136 21.51 -10.59 22.45
N LEU A 137 20.17 -10.50 22.43
CA LEU A 137 19.42 -9.35 22.96
C LEU A 137 17.99 -9.82 23.24
N LYS A 138 17.75 -10.26 24.48
CA LYS A 138 16.41 -10.36 25.05
C LYS A 138 15.88 -8.94 25.21
N PHE A 139 14.74 -8.60 24.62
CA PHE A 139 13.75 -7.56 25.00
C PHE A 139 12.84 -7.43 23.76
N HIS A 140 11.56 -7.83 23.68
CA HIS A 140 10.48 -8.07 24.64
C HIS A 140 9.79 -9.42 24.38
N GLY A 141 9.05 -9.92 25.37
CA GLY A 141 8.48 -11.27 25.39
C GLY A 141 7.55 -11.63 24.22
N GLY A 142 7.90 -12.74 23.57
CA GLY A 142 7.09 -13.48 22.62
C GLY A 142 7.97 -14.50 21.87
N LEU A 143 7.79 -15.81 22.11
CA LEU A 143 8.44 -16.82 21.28
C LEU A 143 7.97 -16.62 19.82
N ASN A 144 8.92 -16.47 18.88
CA ASN A 144 8.79 -16.43 17.41
C ASN A 144 9.11 -15.10 16.70
N ASP A 145 9.70 -14.11 17.37
CA ASP A 145 10.24 -12.93 16.68
C ASP A 145 11.72 -13.11 16.33
N TYR A 146 11.95 -13.79 15.20
CA TYR A 146 13.27 -13.91 14.59
C TYR A 146 13.67 -12.55 14.00
N ILE A 147 14.76 -11.96 14.51
CA ILE A 147 15.36 -10.73 13.99
C ILE A 147 15.71 -10.96 12.51
N GLN A 148 15.06 -10.21 11.63
CA GLN A 148 15.13 -10.40 10.18
C GLN A 148 16.47 -9.88 9.67
N LEU A 149 17.38 -10.77 9.28
CA LEU A 149 18.58 -10.36 8.56
C LEU A 149 18.22 -10.06 7.11
N THR A 150 18.81 -8.99 6.59
CA THR A 150 18.85 -8.77 5.15
C THR A 150 20.12 -8.00 4.82
N PRO A 151 20.86 -8.33 3.73
CA PRO A 151 20.64 -9.29 2.65
C PRO A 151 21.19 -10.71 2.87
N CYS A 152 20.84 -11.63 1.97
CA CYS A 152 21.44 -12.98 1.92
C CYS A 152 22.97 -12.93 1.75
N GLU A 153 23.67 -14.04 2.01
CA GLU A 153 25.14 -14.11 1.99
C GLU A 153 25.75 -13.57 0.69
N ASN A 154 25.12 -13.85 -0.45
CA ASN A 154 25.56 -13.38 -1.76
C ASN A 154 25.34 -11.87 -2.00
N CYS A 155 24.37 -11.26 -1.32
CA CYS A 155 24.02 -9.84 -1.48
C CYS A 155 24.58 -8.96 -0.36
N LYS A 156 25.17 -9.55 0.69
CA LYS A 156 25.87 -8.86 1.78
C LYS A 156 26.93 -7.84 1.32
N PRO A 157 27.76 -8.07 0.28
CA PRO A 157 28.75 -7.06 -0.13
C PRO A 157 28.11 -5.77 -0.68
N ARG A 158 26.87 -5.82 -1.19
CA ARG A 158 26.16 -4.64 -1.72
C ARG A 158 25.35 -3.90 -0.67
N MET A 159 25.51 -4.25 0.60
CA MET A 159 24.82 -3.65 1.74
C MET A 159 24.71 -2.11 1.73
N PRO A 160 25.81 -1.35 1.62
CA PRO A 160 25.73 0.12 1.71
C PRO A 160 24.90 0.72 0.56
N GLU A 161 24.99 0.16 -0.64
CA GLU A 161 24.22 0.58 -1.81
C GLU A 161 22.71 0.35 -1.56
N LEU A 162 22.34 -0.81 -1.02
CA LEU A 162 20.96 -1.18 -0.75
C LEU A 162 20.34 -0.32 0.34
N TYR A 163 21.09 -0.06 1.41
CA TYR A 163 20.64 0.80 2.49
C TYR A 163 20.44 2.24 2.01
N GLN A 164 21.37 2.78 1.22
CA GLN A 164 21.23 4.12 0.64
C GLN A 164 20.01 4.23 -0.28
N ASN A 165 19.76 3.21 -1.11
CA ASN A 165 18.55 3.12 -1.94
C ASN A 165 17.27 3.01 -1.11
N GLN A 166 17.33 2.31 0.02
CA GLN A 166 16.17 2.17 0.90
C GLN A 166 15.87 3.48 1.66
N ILE A 167 16.90 4.21 2.13
CA ILE A 167 16.72 5.55 2.72
C ILE A 167 16.10 6.49 1.70
N SER A 168 16.66 6.55 0.47
CA SER A 168 16.16 7.47 -0.55
C SER A 168 14.69 7.17 -0.89
N THR A 169 14.33 5.89 -0.98
CA THR A 169 12.95 5.44 -1.20
C THR A 169 12.02 5.81 -0.03
N THR A 170 12.51 5.69 1.22
CA THR A 170 11.71 5.96 2.43
C THR A 170 11.52 7.46 2.70
N SER A 171 12.45 8.30 2.21
CA SER A 171 12.37 9.76 2.37
C SER A 171 11.11 10.38 1.77
N ALA A 172 10.65 9.87 0.62
CA ALA A 172 9.49 10.42 -0.09
C ALA A 172 8.15 10.18 0.66
N PRO A 173 7.82 8.95 1.10
CA PRO A 173 6.68 8.70 2.00
C PRO A 173 6.73 9.54 3.28
N GLN A 174 7.89 9.67 3.92
CA GLN A 174 8.04 10.44 5.16
C GLN A 174 7.77 11.94 4.96
N ALA A 175 8.28 12.52 3.87
CA ALA A 175 8.01 13.91 3.50
C ALA A 175 6.52 14.12 3.20
N ARG A 176 5.89 13.20 2.45
CA ARG A 176 4.45 13.26 2.13
C ARG A 176 3.59 13.17 3.39
N PHE A 177 3.91 12.27 4.32
CA PHE A 177 3.23 12.15 5.60
C PHE A 177 3.36 13.45 6.43
N SER A 178 4.57 13.97 6.56
CA SER A 178 4.84 15.21 7.31
C SER A 178 4.07 16.40 6.75
N TRP A 179 4.04 16.52 5.42
CA TRP A 179 3.30 17.57 4.74
C TRP A 179 1.79 17.46 5.01
N LEU A 180 1.18 16.29 4.78
CA LEU A 180 -0.25 16.07 5.00
C LEU A 180 -0.67 16.33 6.46
N TRP A 181 0.15 15.90 7.41
CA TRP A 181 -0.14 16.09 8.83
C TRP A 181 -0.09 17.57 9.24
N THR A 182 0.90 18.30 8.72
CA THR A 182 1.02 19.75 8.94
C THR A 182 -0.16 20.50 8.32
N GLN A 183 -0.63 20.09 7.13
CA GLN A 183 -1.82 20.69 6.50
C GLN A 183 -3.07 20.47 7.37
N CYS A 184 -3.23 19.30 7.97
CA CYS A 184 -4.34 19.04 8.91
C CYS A 184 -4.26 19.94 10.15
N GLN A 185 -3.09 20.11 10.76
CA GLN A 185 -2.92 20.99 11.93
C GLN A 185 -3.25 22.45 11.59
N ARG A 186 -2.85 22.93 10.41
CA ARG A 186 -3.21 24.28 9.92
C ARG A 186 -4.72 24.43 9.72
N CYS A 187 -5.39 23.42 9.17
CA CYS A 187 -6.84 23.40 8.98
C CYS A 187 -7.60 23.42 10.32
N GLN A 188 -7.11 22.67 11.32
CA GLN A 188 -7.70 22.66 12.66
C GLN A 188 -7.48 23.97 13.43
N GLY A 189 -6.40 24.70 13.12
CA GLY A 189 -6.02 25.93 13.84
C GLY A 189 -5.43 25.68 15.24
N SER A 190 -5.19 24.42 15.60
CA SER A 190 -4.59 24.02 16.89
C SER A 190 -3.38 23.14 16.63
N LEU A 191 -2.27 23.46 17.32
CA LEU A 191 -1.03 22.68 17.27
C LEU A 191 -0.93 21.67 18.43
N HIS A 192 -1.61 21.94 19.54
CA HIS A 192 -1.46 21.20 20.80
C HIS A 192 -2.56 20.16 21.01
N GLN A 193 -3.69 20.29 20.32
CA GLN A 193 -4.78 19.32 20.38
C GLN A 193 -4.62 18.27 19.27
N ASP A 194 -5.10 17.06 19.55
CA ASP A 194 -5.01 15.98 18.58
C ASP A 194 -5.85 16.26 17.32
N GLY A 195 -5.26 15.93 16.16
CA GLY A 195 -5.86 16.03 14.83
C GLY A 195 -6.91 14.96 14.55
N LEU A 196 -8.00 14.98 15.30
CA LEU A 196 -9.13 14.03 15.18
C LEU A 196 -10.15 14.45 14.10
N CYS A 197 -9.67 14.75 12.89
CA CYS A 197 -10.56 15.03 11.76
C CYS A 197 -11.13 13.73 11.18
N THR A 198 -12.45 13.56 11.17
CA THR A 198 -13.16 12.38 10.61
C THR A 198 -13.99 12.72 9.36
N SER A 199 -13.83 13.92 8.80
CA SER A 199 -14.60 14.36 7.63
C SER A 199 -14.30 13.45 6.44
N LYS A 200 -15.32 12.72 5.96
CA LYS A 200 -15.18 11.76 4.85
C LYS A 200 -15.03 12.44 3.49
N ASP A 201 -15.52 13.67 3.38
CA ASP A 201 -15.53 14.45 2.13
C ASP A 201 -14.22 15.25 1.90
N SER A 202 -13.32 15.28 2.88
CA SER A 202 -12.01 15.90 2.70
C SER A 202 -11.07 14.98 1.93
N SER A 203 -10.51 15.48 0.83
CA SER A 203 -9.47 14.76 0.06
C SER A 203 -8.26 14.40 0.92
N ILE A 204 -7.91 15.24 1.90
CA ILE A 204 -6.76 15.04 2.80
C ILE A 204 -7.00 13.88 3.77
N PHE A 205 -8.25 13.58 4.14
CA PHE A 205 -8.55 12.53 5.11
C PHE A 205 -8.14 11.13 4.63
N CYS A 206 -8.48 10.76 3.40
CA CYS A 206 -8.06 9.48 2.84
C CYS A 206 -6.54 9.46 2.58
N MET A 207 -6.00 10.57 2.04
CA MET A 207 -4.57 10.68 1.73
C MET A 207 -3.68 10.56 2.97
N ARG A 208 -4.07 11.14 4.11
CA ARG A 208 -3.26 11.00 5.34
C ARG A 208 -3.24 9.57 5.86
N LYS A 209 -4.37 8.85 5.75
CA LYS A 209 -4.49 7.46 6.20
C LYS A 209 -3.69 6.51 5.32
N GLU A 210 -3.68 6.77 4.02
CA GLU A 210 -2.79 6.09 3.07
C GLU A 210 -1.32 6.38 3.38
N ALA A 211 -0.93 7.66 3.46
CA ALA A 211 0.45 8.06 3.73
C ALA A 211 0.98 7.55 5.08
N GLN A 212 0.11 7.44 6.10
CA GLN A 212 0.45 6.81 7.36
C GLN A 212 0.87 5.35 7.17
N LYS A 213 0.07 4.56 6.44
CA LYS A 213 0.39 3.16 6.14
C LYS A 213 1.64 3.02 5.29
N ASP A 214 1.80 3.89 4.28
CA ASP A 214 2.98 3.89 3.42
C ASP A 214 4.27 4.13 4.21
N VAL A 215 4.25 5.06 5.17
CA VAL A 215 5.41 5.32 6.06
C VAL A 215 5.64 4.16 7.02
N GLU A 216 4.58 3.61 7.64
CA GLU A 216 4.69 2.44 8.51
C GLU A 216 5.31 1.24 7.77
N ASP A 217 4.89 0.98 6.53
CA ASP A 217 5.42 -0.12 5.74
C ASP A 217 6.85 0.14 5.24
N ALA A 218 7.19 1.38 4.86
CA ALA A 218 8.55 1.75 4.50
C ALA A 218 9.52 1.64 5.69
N ASN A 219 9.09 2.06 6.89
CA ASN A 219 9.88 1.95 8.12
C ASN A 219 10.10 0.48 8.51
N LYS A 220 9.10 -0.40 8.40
CA LYS A 220 9.26 -1.85 8.63
C LYS A 220 10.31 -2.50 7.72
N VAL A 221 10.54 -1.93 6.53
CA VAL A 221 11.61 -2.41 5.63
C VAL A 221 12.97 -1.87 6.08
N LEU A 222 13.05 -0.63 6.56
CA LEU A 222 14.27 -0.06 7.13
C LEU A 222 14.71 -0.76 8.43
N GLU A 223 13.78 -1.11 9.31
CA GLU A 223 14.05 -1.82 10.57
C GLU A 223 14.78 -3.17 10.35
N ARG A 224 14.68 -3.74 9.14
CA ARG A 224 15.41 -4.96 8.77
C ARG A 224 16.93 -4.77 8.67
N PHE A 225 17.42 -3.52 8.62
CA PHE A 225 18.84 -3.19 8.53
C PHE A 225 19.48 -2.84 9.88
N ASP A 226 18.69 -2.70 10.96
CA ASP A 226 19.15 -2.24 12.28
C ASP A 226 19.93 -3.29 13.09
N GLY A 227 19.87 -4.56 12.68
CA GLY A 227 20.52 -5.68 13.38
C GLY A 227 21.95 -6.03 12.93
N ASP A 228 22.47 -5.36 11.91
CA ASP A 228 23.74 -5.76 11.29
C ASP A 228 24.88 -4.77 11.59
N ASP A 229 26.03 -5.31 12.02
CA ASP A 229 27.28 -4.62 12.38
C ASP A 229 27.91 -3.78 11.22
N TRP A 230 27.28 -3.66 10.05
CA TRP A 230 27.82 -2.88 8.90
C TRP A 230 27.79 -1.36 9.14
N GLN A 231 26.97 -0.88 10.08
CA GLN A 231 26.86 0.55 10.39
C GLN A 231 28.19 1.15 10.87
N SER A 232 29.06 0.36 11.51
CA SER A 232 30.40 0.82 11.93
C SER A 232 31.36 1.06 10.76
N ALA A 233 31.07 0.52 9.57
CA ALA A 233 31.85 0.73 8.36
C ALA A 233 31.38 1.94 7.52
N VAL A 234 30.18 2.47 7.79
CA VAL A 234 29.53 3.51 6.97
C VAL A 234 29.35 4.84 7.71
N GLN A 235 29.72 4.95 8.99
CA GLN A 235 29.81 6.26 9.63
C GLN A 235 30.82 7.12 8.86
N PRO A 236 30.38 8.19 8.14
CA PRO A 236 31.33 9.23 7.80
C PRO A 236 31.82 9.74 9.14
N THR A 237 33.14 9.86 9.31
CA THR A 237 33.76 10.44 10.50
C THR A 237 32.93 11.63 10.96
N ARG A 238 32.13 11.43 12.01
CA ARG A 238 31.36 12.49 12.65
C ARG A 238 32.42 13.45 13.13
N TRP A 239 32.56 14.56 12.40
CA TRP A 239 33.59 15.57 12.59
C TRP A 239 33.81 15.78 14.09
N LYS A 240 35.00 15.40 14.57
CA LYS A 240 35.49 15.75 15.89
C LYS A 240 35.79 17.24 15.92
#